data_AF-A0A9E1R854-F1
#
_entry.id   AF-A0A9E1R854-F1
#
_cell.length_a   1.000
_cell.length_b   1.000
_cell.length_c   1.000
_cell.angle_alpha   90.00
_cell.angle_beta   90.00
_cell.angle_gamma   90.00
#
_symmetry.space_group_name_H-M   'P 1'
#
loop_
_entity.id
_entity.type
_entity.pdbx_description
1 polymer ?
#
loop_
_entity_poly.entity_id
_entity_poly.type
_entity_poly.pdbx_seq_one_letter_code
_entity_poly.pdbx_strand_id
1 'polypeptide(L)'
;MNVNSANSMQGMINQMRIMASQSQTQAPGLNGVNQTEGASSFGEALSSSLKSVNETQMTAKNMAEAYDRGADIPLSDVMLSMQKSSMAYQATLQVRNKVLSAYQDIMKMPV
;
A
#
# COMPACT_ATOMS: atom_id res chain seq x y z
N MET A 1 20.01 -65.64 10.89
CA MET A 1 19.98 -64.34 11.59
C MET A 1 20.93 -63.40 10.84
N ASN A 2 20.61 -62.20 10.35
CA ASN A 2 19.41 -61.39 10.32
C ASN A 2 19.63 -60.36 9.18
N VAL A 3 19.19 -60.66 7.95
CA VAL A 3 19.23 -59.71 6.80
C VAL A 3 18.15 -58.62 6.90
N ASN A 4 17.36 -58.64 7.97
CA ASN A 4 16.23 -57.73 8.19
C ASN A 4 16.62 -56.33 8.72
N SER A 5 17.88 -56.12 9.11
CA SER A 5 18.35 -54.82 9.64
C SER A 5 18.73 -53.81 8.54
N ALA A 6 19.00 -54.26 7.30
CA ALA A 6 19.33 -53.37 6.19
C ALA A 6 18.10 -52.70 5.58
N ASN A 7 16.98 -53.43 5.44
CA ASN A 7 15.71 -52.87 4.95
C ASN A 7 15.08 -51.86 5.93
N SER A 8 15.30 -52.04 7.23
CA SER A 8 14.75 -51.19 8.28
C SER A 8 15.38 -49.78 8.31
N MET A 9 16.65 -49.63 7.91
CA MET A 9 17.31 -48.33 7.77
C MET A 9 16.82 -47.55 6.54
N GLN A 10 16.47 -48.25 5.46
CA GLN A 10 15.89 -47.62 4.27
C GLN A 10 14.48 -47.06 4.53
N GLY A 11 13.67 -47.73 5.36
CA GLY A 11 12.38 -47.20 5.81
C GLY A 11 12.52 -45.95 6.69
N MET A 12 13.51 -45.92 7.58
CA MET A 12 13.77 -44.78 8.47
C MET A 12 14.28 -43.54 7.74
N ILE A 13 15.10 -43.70 6.68
CA ILE A 13 15.57 -42.59 5.83
C ILE A 13 14.39 -41.97 5.06
N ASN A 14 13.45 -42.77 4.58
CA ASN A 14 12.24 -42.25 3.93
C ASN A 14 11.30 -41.54 4.92
N GLN A 15 11.14 -42.07 6.14
CA GLN A 15 10.34 -41.43 7.19
C GLN A 15 10.94 -40.08 7.62
N MET A 16 12.27 -39.99 7.74
CA MET A 16 12.97 -38.74 8.11
C MET A 16 12.86 -37.68 7.00
N ARG A 17 12.85 -38.08 5.73
CA ARG A 17 12.63 -37.16 4.60
C ARG A 17 11.22 -36.57 4.59
N ILE A 18 10.20 -37.36 4.93
CA ILE A 18 8.80 -36.90 4.99
C ILE A 18 8.57 -35.98 6.19
N MET A 19 9.22 -36.23 7.33
CA MET A 19 9.11 -35.37 8.52
C MET A 19 9.86 -34.04 8.35
N ALA A 20 11.04 -34.05 7.70
CA ALA A 20 11.76 -32.81 7.33
C ALA A 20 10.96 -31.94 6.33
N SER A 21 10.15 -32.56 5.46
CA SER A 21 9.29 -31.83 4.51
C SER A 21 8.03 -31.21 5.13
N GLN A 22 7.63 -31.60 6.35
CA GLN A 22 6.52 -30.96 7.07
C GLN A 22 6.98 -29.88 8.07
N SER A 23 8.25 -29.90 8.48
CA SER A 23 8.79 -28.96 9.48
C SER A 23 9.50 -27.73 8.88
N GLN A 24 9.75 -27.67 7.56
CA GLN A 24 10.22 -26.46 6.91
C GLN A 24 9.04 -25.56 6.50
N THR A 25 8.44 -24.98 7.54
CA THR A 25 8.01 -23.58 7.55
C THR A 25 7.06 -23.17 6.44
N GLN A 26 5.81 -23.58 6.64
CA GLN A 26 4.65 -22.72 6.45
C GLN A 26 4.74 -21.54 7.45
N ALA A 27 5.71 -20.65 7.27
CA ALA A 27 5.46 -19.26 7.59
C ALA A 27 4.54 -18.75 6.47
N PRO A 28 3.51 -17.93 6.75
CA PRO A 28 2.86 -17.14 5.73
C PRO A 28 3.93 -16.20 5.15
N GLY A 29 4.68 -16.71 4.18
CA GLY A 29 5.49 -15.91 3.32
C GLY A 29 4.57 -14.89 2.71
N LEU A 30 4.98 -13.64 2.81
CA LEU A 30 4.50 -12.52 2.02
C LEU A 30 4.85 -12.79 0.55
N ASN A 31 4.37 -13.90 0.01
CA ASN A 31 4.41 -14.28 -1.40
C ASN A 31 3.27 -13.52 -2.05
N GLY A 32 3.59 -12.34 -2.57
CA GLY A 32 2.60 -11.52 -3.24
C GLY A 32 2.99 -10.06 -3.43
N VAL A 33 4.14 -9.60 -2.95
CA VAL A 33 4.69 -8.36 -3.50
C VAL A 33 5.38 -8.74 -4.82
N ASN A 34 4.57 -8.86 -5.87
CA ASN A 34 5.04 -8.85 -7.25
C ASN A 34 5.86 -7.57 -7.44
N GLN A 35 7.17 -7.68 -7.23
CA GLN A 35 8.16 -6.66 -7.52
C GLN A 35 8.36 -6.60 -9.04
N THR A 36 7.33 -6.13 -9.75
CA THR A 36 7.43 -5.72 -11.17
C THR A 36 6.33 -4.74 -11.60
N GLU A 37 5.30 -4.49 -10.78
CA GLU A 37 4.26 -3.48 -11.08
C GLU A 37 4.47 -2.11 -10.39
N GLY A 38 5.62 -1.90 -9.75
CA GLY A 38 5.87 -0.73 -8.88
C GLY A 38 6.01 0.62 -9.60
N ALA A 39 6.38 0.63 -10.88
CA ALA A 39 6.64 1.87 -11.62
C ALA A 39 5.38 2.45 -12.29
N SER A 40 4.53 1.61 -12.89
CA SER A 40 3.25 2.08 -13.46
C SER A 40 2.22 2.41 -12.38
N SER A 41 2.22 1.67 -11.25
CA SER A 41 1.21 1.86 -10.20
C SER A 41 1.41 3.13 -9.37
N PHE A 42 2.64 3.62 -9.16
CA PHE A 42 2.85 4.83 -8.36
C PHE A 42 2.32 6.10 -9.05
N GLY A 43 2.60 6.26 -10.35
CA GLY A 43 2.12 7.40 -11.13
C GLY A 43 0.58 7.42 -11.22
N GLU A 44 -0.03 6.25 -11.41
CA GLU A 44 -1.48 6.07 -11.39
C GLU A 44 -2.07 6.35 -10.00
N ALA A 45 -1.46 5.85 -8.93
CA ALA A 45 -1.87 6.10 -7.56
C ALA A 45 -1.75 7.59 -7.19
N LEU A 46 -0.68 8.27 -7.63
CA LEU A 46 -0.48 9.70 -7.44
C LEU A 46 -1.53 10.51 -8.22
N SER A 47 -1.78 10.16 -9.47
CA SER A 47 -2.82 10.79 -10.31
C SER A 47 -4.21 10.62 -9.68
N SER A 48 -4.54 9.40 -9.23
CA SER A 48 -5.78 9.11 -8.51
C SER A 48 -5.90 9.92 -7.22
N SER A 49 -4.82 10.03 -6.44
CA SER A 49 -4.78 10.82 -5.22
C SER A 49 -5.01 12.32 -5.49
N LEU A 50 -4.38 12.86 -6.55
CA LEU A 50 -4.56 14.24 -6.97
C LEU A 50 -6.01 14.51 -7.41
N LYS A 51 -6.62 13.57 -8.13
CA LYS A 51 -8.02 13.64 -8.52
C LYS A 51 -8.94 13.61 -7.29
N SER A 52 -8.67 12.73 -6.33
CA SER A 52 -9.42 12.68 -5.07
C SER A 52 -9.33 13.99 -4.30
N VAL A 53 -8.16 14.62 -4.23
CA VAL A 53 -7.97 15.93 -3.59
C VAL A 53 -8.79 17.02 -4.30
N ASN A 54 -8.85 17.01 -5.64
CA ASN A 54 -9.70 17.91 -6.40
C ASN A 54 -11.20 17.69 -6.08
N GLU A 55 -11.64 16.43 -6.03
CA GLU A 55 -13.01 16.07 -5.67
C GLU A 55 -13.37 16.54 -4.24
N THR A 56 -12.46 16.39 -3.27
CA THR A 56 -12.70 16.88 -1.91
C THR A 56 -12.79 18.41 -1.85
N GLN A 57 -12.00 19.14 -2.65
CA GLN A 57 -12.09 20.60 -2.77
C GLN A 57 -13.42 21.03 -3.39
N MET A 58 -13.84 20.40 -4.48
CA MET A 58 -15.13 20.68 -5.12
C MET A 58 -16.30 20.39 -4.18
N THR A 59 -16.25 19.27 -3.45
CA THR A 59 -17.27 18.91 -2.48
C THR A 59 -17.40 19.96 -1.38
N ALA A 60 -16.27 20.36 -0.79
CA ALA A 60 -16.26 21.40 0.26
C ALA A 60 -16.81 22.74 -0.26
N LYS A 61 -16.43 23.14 -1.48
CA LYS A 61 -16.95 24.34 -2.12
C LYS A 61 -18.46 24.25 -2.35
N ASN A 62 -18.94 23.14 -2.89
CA ASN A 62 -20.37 22.93 -3.16
C ASN A 62 -21.20 22.95 -1.87
N MET A 63 -20.68 22.35 -0.80
CA MET A 63 -21.33 22.36 0.52
C MET A 63 -21.39 23.77 1.11
N ALA A 64 -20.30 24.54 1.01
CA ALA A 64 -20.26 25.93 1.45
C ALA A 64 -21.27 26.78 0.67
N GLU A 65 -21.27 26.69 -0.66
CA GLU A 65 -22.23 27.44 -1.46
C GLU A 65 -23.68 27.00 -1.24
N ALA A 66 -23.93 25.70 -1.01
CA ALA A 66 -25.28 25.21 -0.71
C ALA A 66 -25.76 25.76 0.64
N TYR A 67 -24.88 25.79 1.64
CA TYR A 67 -25.15 26.41 2.93
C TYR A 67 -25.44 27.90 2.81
N ASP A 68 -24.64 28.65 2.05
CA ASP A 68 -24.84 30.08 1.80
C ASP A 68 -26.16 30.37 1.07
N ARG A 69 -26.64 29.43 0.24
CA ARG A 69 -27.95 29.48 -0.42
C ARG A 69 -29.12 29.06 0.47
N GLY A 70 -28.87 28.71 1.74
CA GLY A 70 -29.89 28.32 2.71
C GLY A 70 -30.32 26.86 2.64
N ALA A 71 -29.49 25.97 2.10
CA ALA A 71 -29.74 24.53 2.19
C ALA A 71 -29.67 24.06 3.67
N ASP A 72 -30.48 23.07 4.01
CA ASP A 72 -30.53 22.45 5.34
C ASP A 72 -29.32 21.51 5.54
N ILE A 73 -28.12 22.11 5.57
CA ILE A 73 -26.85 21.41 5.80
C ILE A 73 -26.29 21.92 7.13
N PRO A 74 -25.94 21.04 8.06
CA PRO A 74 -25.28 21.47 9.30
C PRO A 74 -23.98 22.21 8.99
N LEU A 75 -23.79 23.38 9.63
CA LEU A 75 -22.55 24.16 9.51
C LEU A 75 -21.31 23.32 9.88
N SER A 76 -21.45 22.40 10.83
CA SER A 76 -20.40 21.46 11.23
C SER A 76 -19.92 20.59 10.07
N ASP A 77 -20.82 20.17 9.17
CA ASP A 77 -20.49 19.30 8.05
C ASP A 77 -19.75 20.09 6.96
N VAL A 78 -20.16 21.33 6.73
CA VAL A 78 -19.45 22.27 5.85
C VAL A 78 -18.03 22.49 6.37
N MET A 79 -17.88 22.86 7.64
CA MET A 79 -16.56 23.08 8.25
C MET A 79 -15.69 21.82 8.23
N LEU A 80 -16.28 20.65 8.52
CA LEU A 80 -15.56 19.38 8.47
C LEU A 80 -15.10 19.05 7.04
N SER A 81 -15.93 19.31 6.02
CA SER A 81 -15.56 19.10 4.62
C SER A 81 -14.41 20.02 4.21
N MET A 82 -14.42 21.28 4.64
CA MET A 82 -13.34 22.24 4.40
C MET A 82 -12.04 21.80 5.08
N GLN A 83 -12.12 21.31 6.31
CA GLN A 83 -10.94 20.84 7.06
C GLN A 83 -10.35 19.58 6.42
N LYS A 84 -11.19 18.63 5.99
CA LYS A 84 -10.76 17.44 5.23
C LYS A 84 -10.03 17.84 3.94
N SER A 85 -10.60 18.79 3.19
CA SER A 85 -10.01 19.28 1.96
C SER A 85 -8.64 19.95 2.19
N SER A 86 -8.53 20.80 3.21
CA SER A 86 -7.28 21.47 3.60
C SER A 86 -6.19 20.45 3.98
N MET A 87 -6.53 19.47 4.82
CA MET A 87 -5.59 18.43 5.23
C MET A 87 -5.14 17.56 4.04
N ALA A 88 -6.06 17.17 3.16
CA ALA A 88 -5.73 16.41 1.95
C ALA A 88 -4.82 17.19 0.99
N TYR A 89 -5.06 18.49 0.84
CA TYR A 89 -4.19 19.38 0.07
C TYR A 89 -2.79 19.50 0.67
N GLN A 90 -2.68 19.69 1.98
CA GLN A 90 -1.39 19.74 2.68
C GLN A 90 -0.60 18.43 2.51
N ALA A 91 -1.26 17.28 2.67
CA ALA A 91 -0.65 15.97 2.45
C ALA A 91 -0.12 15.84 1.00
N THR A 92 -0.88 16.32 0.03
CA THR A 92 -0.48 16.31 -1.39
C THR A 92 0.75 17.16 -1.64
N LEU A 93 0.85 18.35 -1.04
CA LEU A 93 2.04 19.20 -1.14
C LEU A 93 3.27 18.50 -0.58
N GLN A 94 3.13 17.77 0.54
CA GLN A 94 4.24 17.01 1.11
C GLN A 94 4.72 15.91 0.16
N VAL A 95 3.78 15.17 -0.46
CA VAL A 95 4.12 14.15 -1.46
C VAL A 95 4.81 14.77 -2.66
N ARG A 96 4.26 15.87 -3.21
CA ARG A 96 4.86 16.61 -4.33
C ARG A 96 6.30 17.02 -4.03
N ASN A 97 6.54 17.58 -2.85
CA ASN A 97 7.87 18.01 -2.43
C ASN A 97 8.82 16.81 -2.31
N LYS A 98 8.38 15.69 -1.74
CA LYS A 98 9.20 14.47 -1.66
C LYS A 98 9.55 13.90 -3.03
N VAL A 99 8.61 13.88 -3.97
CA VAL A 99 8.86 13.41 -5.34
C VAL A 99 9.87 14.33 -6.04
N LEU A 100 9.72 15.64 -5.88
CA LEU A 100 10.67 16.61 -6.42
C LEU A 100 12.07 16.45 -5.84
N SER A 101 12.18 16.24 -4.52
CA SER A 101 13.47 15.96 -3.88
C SER A 101 14.10 14.67 -4.38
N ALA A 102 13.33 13.58 -4.47
CA ALA A 102 13.83 12.30 -4.98
C ALA A 102 14.37 12.42 -6.43
N TYR A 103 13.71 13.21 -7.28
CA TYR A 103 14.20 13.51 -8.62
C TYR A 103 15.52 14.29 -8.58
N GLN A 104 15.61 15.33 -7.73
CA GLN A 104 16.84 16.10 -7.56
C GLN A 104 18.00 15.25 -7.01
N ASP A 105 17.71 14.31 -6.10
CA ASP A 105 18.72 13.43 -5.51
C ASP A 105 19.30 12.47 -6.56
N ILE A 106 18.45 11.93 -7.46
CA ILE A 106 18.90 11.12 -8.60
C ILE A 106 19.81 11.94 -9.53
N MET A 107 19.48 13.20 -9.80
CA MET A 107 20.32 14.09 -10.62
C MET A 107 21.68 14.41 -9.98
N LYS A 108 21.76 14.41 -8.65
CA LYS A 108 22.98 14.73 -7.90
C LYS A 108 23.87 13.52 -7.64
N MET A 109 23.41 12.30 -7.93
CA MET A 109 24.28 11.13 -7.87
C MET A 109 25.33 11.22 -8.98
N PRO A 110 26.64 11.23 -8.65
CA PRO A 110 27.66 11.09 -9.66
C PRO A 110 27.56 9.69 -10.30
N VAL A 111 27.64 9.65 -11.63
CA VAL A 111 27.79 8.40 -12.39
C VAL A 111 29.14 7.74 -12.14
#